data_AF-A0A6J6GZA7-F1
#
_entry.id   AF-A0A6J6GZA7-F1
#
_cell.length_a   1.000
_cell.length_b   1.000
_cell.length_c   1.000
_cell.angle_alpha   90.00
_cell.angle_beta   90.00
_cell.angle_gamma   90.00
#
_symmetry.space_group_name_H-M   'P 1'
#
loop_
_entity.id
_entity.type
_entity.pdbx_description
1 polymer ?
#
loop_
_entity_poly.entity_id
_entity_poly.type
_entity_poly.pdbx_seq_one_letter_code
_entity_poly.pdbx_strand_id
1 'polypeptide(L)' 'MLSTLHAAKGLEWDHVFLAGDSDGVLPMGNDIEEERRLFYVGLTRAKSELNLSYSGAPSPFLEGII' A
#
# COMPACT_ATOMS: atom_id res chain seq x y z
N MET A 1 -0.90 -7.53 13.85
CA MET A 1 0.02 -6.39 14.08
C MET A 1 -0.46 -5.23 13.22
N LEU A 2 -0.44 -3.99 13.71
CA LEU A 2 -0.75 -2.80 12.92
C LEU A 2 0.53 -1.97 12.80
N SER A 3 0.82 -1.48 11.61
CA SER A 3 2.03 -0.71 11.32
C SER A 3 1.78 0.24 10.17
N THR A 4 2.61 1.27 10.04
CA THR A 4 2.66 2.10 8.84
C THR A 4 3.50 1.42 7.75
N LEU A 5 3.32 1.81 6.48
CA LEU A 5 4.16 1.33 5.38
C LEU A 5 5.66 1.54 5.64
N HIS A 6 6.02 2.69 6.20
CA HIS A 6 7.39 3.03 6.58
C HIS A 6 7.97 2.06 7.61
N ALA A 7 7.23 1.79 8.69
CA ALA A 7 7.68 0.90 9.75
C ALA A 7 7.67 -0.58 9.36
N ALA A 8 6.93 -0.95 8.31
CA ALA A 8 6.91 -2.31 7.77
C ALA A 8 8.15 -2.65 6.90
N LYS A 9 9.01 -1.68 6.60
CA LYS A 9 10.20 -1.89 5.77
C LYS A 9 11.13 -2.95 6.37
N GLY A 10 11.47 -3.97 5.58
CA GLY A 10 12.34 -5.08 5.99
C GLY A 10 11.64 -6.18 6.78
N LEU A 11 10.34 -6.03 7.07
CA LEU A 11 9.51 -7.06 7.68
C LEU A 11 8.64 -7.76 6.62
N GLU A 12 8.16 -8.96 6.92
CA GLU A 12 7.29 -9.75 6.04
C GLU A 12 6.33 -10.61 6.86
N TRP A 13 5.15 -10.89 6.31
CA TRP A 13 4.09 -11.71 6.91
C TRP A 13 3.41 -12.59 5.87
N ASP A 14 2.84 -13.72 6.28
CA ASP A 14 2.15 -14.64 5.37
C ASP A 14 0.91 -13.99 4.75
N HIS A 15 0.15 -13.23 5.55
CA HIS A 15 -1.04 -12.49 5.13
C HIS A 15 -0.92 -11.02 5.51
N VAL A 16 -1.17 -10.12 4.56
CA VAL A 16 -1.14 -8.66 4.77
C VAL A 16 -2.45 -8.05 4.30
N PHE A 17 -2.97 -7.13 5.10
CA PHE A 17 -4.06 -6.23 4.72
C PHE A 17 -3.46 -4.84 4.58
N LEU A 18 -3.40 -4.34 3.34
CA LEU A 18 -3.08 -2.95 3.05
C LEU A 18 -4.40 -2.17 2.99
N ALA A 19 -4.47 -1.10 3.77
CA ALA A 19 -5.68 -0.32 3.94
C ALA A 19 -5.43 1.14 3.61
N GLY A 20 -6.43 1.78 3.01
CA GLY A 20 -6.36 3.18 2.62
C GLY A 20 -5.81 3.41 1.23
N ASP A 21 -5.94 2.43 0.32
CA ASP A 21 -5.53 2.55 -1.09
C ASP A 21 -6.52 3.42 -1.89
N SER A 22 -6.91 4.58 -1.35
CA SER A 22 -7.94 5.48 -1.89
C SER A 22 -7.34 6.77 -2.44
N ASP A 23 -7.98 7.38 -3.44
CA ASP A 23 -7.61 8.70 -3.93
C ASP A 23 -7.68 9.75 -2.80
N GLY A 24 -6.69 10.64 -2.77
CA GLY A 24 -6.48 11.61 -1.69
C GLY A 24 -5.93 11.02 -0.36
N VAL A 25 -5.79 9.69 -0.25
CA VAL A 25 -5.12 9.02 0.88
C VAL A 25 -3.75 8.48 0.46
N LEU A 26 -3.69 7.83 -0.70
CA LEU A 26 -2.47 7.33 -1.32
C LEU A 26 -2.49 7.69 -2.80
N PRO A 27 -1.49 8.40 -3.35
CA PRO A 27 -0.30 8.95 -2.68
C PRO A 27 -0.60 10.08 -1.68
N MET A 28 0.16 10.13 -0.59
CA MET A 28 0.11 11.22 0.38
C MET A 28 1.17 12.29 0.07
N GLY A 29 0.73 13.49 -0.29
CA GLY A 29 1.62 14.62 -0.58
C GLY A 29 2.07 14.71 -2.05
N ASN A 30 3.15 15.45 -2.30
CA ASN A 30 3.54 15.85 -3.67
C ASN A 30 4.63 14.95 -4.29
N ASP A 31 5.36 14.16 -3.50
CA ASP A 31 6.40 13.25 -4.03
C ASP A 31 5.79 11.91 -4.43
N ILE A 32 5.19 11.89 -5.62
CA ILE A 32 4.51 10.72 -6.18
C ILE A 32 5.45 9.53 -6.35
N GLU A 33 6.73 9.77 -6.66
CA GLU A 33 7.72 8.71 -6.86
C GLU A 33 8.12 8.06 -5.55
N GLU A 34 8.25 8.83 -4.48
CA GLU A 34 8.48 8.30 -3.13
C GLU A 34 7.29 7.48 -2.63
N GLU A 35 6.08 8.01 -2.77
CA GLU A 35 4.85 7.32 -2.39
C GLU A 35 4.66 6.01 -3.18
N ARG A 36 5.01 6.01 -4.47
CA ARG A 36 4.99 4.79 -5.30
C ARG A 36 6.00 3.74 -4.80
N ARG A 37 7.19 4.15 -4.36
CA ARG A 37 8.17 3.25 -3.74
C ARG A 37 7.65 2.67 -2.42
N LEU A 38 6.98 3.48 -1.60
CA LEU A 38 6.38 3.03 -0.34
C LEU A 38 5.22 2.07 -0.57
N PHE A 39 4.37 2.34 -1.56
CA PHE A 39 3.32 1.43 -1.97
C PHE A 39 3.89 0.07 -2.40
N TYR A 40 4.95 0.06 -3.22
CA TYR A 40 5.66 -1.16 -3.62
C TYR A 40 6.27 -1.92 -2.41
N VAL A 41 6.80 -1.20 -1.41
CA VAL A 41 7.19 -1.83 -0.14
C VAL A 41 6.00 -2.56 0.47
N GLY A 42 4.83 -1.92 0.57
CA GLY A 42 3.58 -2.54 1.04
C GLY A 42 3.22 -3.83 0.30
N LEU A 43 3.22 -3.79 -1.03
CA LEU A 43 2.91 -4.95 -1.88
C LEU A 43 3.84 -6.14 -1.62
N THR A 44 5.12 -5.87 -1.34
CA THR A 44 6.15 -6.89 -1.10
C THR A 44 6.24 -7.36 0.35
N ARG A 45 5.37 -6.89 1.26
CA ARG A 45 5.35 -7.38 2.65
C ARG A 45 4.64 -8.72 2.80
N ALA A 46 3.77 -9.06 1.85
CA ALA A 46 2.98 -10.29 1.87
C ALA A 46 3.73 -11.44 1.21
N LYS A 47 3.80 -12.60 1.88
CA LYS A 47 4.41 -13.81 1.31
C LYS A 47 3.42 -14.68 0.55
N SER A 48 2.17 -14.72 0.99
CA SER A 48 1.14 -15.62 0.44
C SER A 48 -0.10 -14.88 -0.01
N GLU A 49 -0.64 -13.99 0.82
CA GLU A 49 -1.88 -13.29 0.51
C GLU A 49 -1.80 -11.80 0.84
N LEU A 50 -2.18 -10.97 -0.14
CA LEU A 50 -2.29 -9.54 0.01
C LEU A 50 -3.73 -9.12 -0.26
N ASN A 51 -4.35 -8.50 0.72
CA ASN A 51 -5.67 -7.89 0.60
C ASN A 51 -5.50 -6.37 0.55
N LEU A 52 -6.02 -5.74 -0.50
CA LEU A 52 -6.02 -4.29 -0.68
C LEU A 52 -7.41 -3.74 -0.37
N SER A 53 -7.50 -2.57 0.25
CA SER A 53 -8.78 -1.97 0.59
C SER A 53 -8.79 -0.45 0.45
N TYR A 54 -9.86 0.05 -0.16
CA TYR A 54 -10.08 1.45 -0.42
C TYR A 54 -11.55 1.83 -0.13
N SER A 55 -11.80 3.12 0.01
CA SER A 55 -13.12 3.69 0.21
C SER A 55 -13.32 4.87 -0.73
N GLY A 56 -14.39 4.85 -1.52
CA GLY A 56 -14.65 5.88 -2.53
C GLY A 56 -13.87 5.62 -3.81
N ALA A 57 -13.15 6.64 -4.30
CA ALA A 57 -12.32 6.50 -5.50
C ALA A 57 -11.02 5.72 -5.17
N PRO A 58 -10.62 4.75 -6.01
CA PRO A 58 -9.39 4.00 -5.80
C PRO A 58 -8.16 4.90 -5.99
N SER A 59 -7.08 4.57 -5.30
CA SER A 59 -5.77 5.22 -5.52
C SER A 59 -5.34 5.06 -6.98
N PRO A 60 -4.72 6.08 -7.60
CA PRO A 60 -4.13 5.93 -8.93
C PRO A 60 -3.02 4.87 -8.98
N PHE A 61 -2.49 4.43 -7.83
CA PHE A 61 -1.52 3.33 -7.79
C PHE A 61 -2.14 1.94 -7.95
N LEU A 62 -3.46 1.82 -7.82
CA LEU A 62 -4.17 0.57 -8.10
C LEU A 62 -4.44 0.36 -9.59
N GLU A 63 -4.26 1.39 -10.43
CA GLU A 63 -4.49 1.28 -11.87
C GLU A 63 -3.55 0.23 -12.49
N GLY A 64 -4.13 -0.82 -13.09
CA GLY A 64 -3.40 -1.96 -13.66
C GLY A 64 -3.06 -3.08 -12.67
N ILE A 65 -3.40 -2.93 -11.38
CA ILE A 65 -3.39 -4.01 -10.38
C ILE A 65 -4.80 -4.60 -10.22
N ILE A 66 -5.84 -3.77 -10.41
CA ILE A 66 -7.26 -4.15 -10.44
C ILE A 66 -7.84 -4.13 -11.85
#